data_AF-A0A7S0THJ1-F1
#
_entry.id   AF-A0A7S0THJ1-F1
#
_cell.length_a   1.000
_cell.length_b   1.000
_cell.length_c   1.000
_cell.angle_alpha   90.00
_cell.angle_beta   90.00
_cell.angle_gamma   90.00
#
_symmetry.space_group_name_H-M   'P 1'
#
loop_
_entity.id
_entity.type
_entity.pdbx_description
1 polymer ?
#
loop_
_entity_poly.entity_id
_entity_poly.type
_entity_poly.pdbx_seq_one_letter_code
_entity_poly.pdbx_strand_id
1 'polypeptide(L)'
;VEGEPGEGPFPNPATVGEILTRFLDISGLPKPEVLESLAGSCPDQDQRNLLLGMASRATGHALYDGFMVKQKRGLIEVLDECPSLQLTMSKLVEVCPRLQPRYYSISSAGLTSPDQLHVTCTVVREKQYGGRVFEGVCSTYISKLEVGDNVRCFTRTTGFKLPLMPSIPVILIGAGAGIAPLRGMMQHLDGVRRQRRRIGQNMLVFGCRRRDEDFLYEDEILGHTRDGTLSHLLTAFSREGSEKHYVQDEIRAKATEFLTVLNMGASVYVCGAGDMAAEVRRAIVQVLMKHVGASEEKATRFVDTMRKQGRYMQDVW
;
A
#
# COMPACT_ATOMS: atom_id res chain seq x y z
N VAL A 1 -12.90 2.63 -35.23
CA VAL A 1 -12.96 4.11 -35.19
C VAL A 1 -11.85 4.60 -36.08
N GLU A 2 -12.18 5.13 -37.25
CA GLU A 2 -11.21 5.82 -38.12
C GLU A 2 -11.10 7.26 -37.60
N GLY A 3 -9.96 7.60 -37.03
CA GLY A 3 -9.62 8.94 -36.55
C GLY A 3 -8.13 9.18 -36.82
N GLU A 4 -7.72 10.44 -36.91
CA GLU A 4 -6.32 10.79 -37.16
C GLU A 4 -5.38 10.15 -36.11
N PRO A 5 -4.18 9.69 -36.50
CA PRO A 5 -3.23 9.10 -35.56
C PRO A 5 -2.91 10.06 -34.41
N GLY A 6 -3.29 9.67 -33.18
CA GLY A 6 -3.01 10.43 -31.96
C GLY A 6 -4.17 11.24 -31.38
N GLU A 7 -5.27 11.43 -32.12
CA GLU A 7 -6.50 12.00 -31.56
C GLU A 7 -7.41 10.86 -31.06
N GLY A 8 -7.57 10.78 -29.74
CA GLY A 8 -8.42 9.78 -29.10
C GLY A 8 -8.06 9.54 -27.64
N PRO A 9 -8.94 8.86 -26.87
CA PRO A 9 -8.71 8.58 -25.45
C PRO A 9 -7.52 7.65 -25.21
N PHE A 10 -6.98 7.00 -26.24
CA PHE A 10 -5.81 6.11 -26.18
C PHE A 10 -5.03 6.18 -27.50
N PRO A 11 -3.76 5.72 -27.52
CA PRO A 11 -2.98 5.64 -28.75
C PRO A 11 -3.74 4.90 -29.85
N ASN A 12 -3.86 5.52 -31.03
CA ASN A 12 -4.57 4.98 -32.19
C ASN A 12 -3.58 4.73 -33.35
N PRO A 13 -3.73 3.62 -34.10
CA PRO A 13 -4.74 2.58 -33.95
C PRO A 13 -4.47 1.64 -32.74
N ALA A 14 -5.53 1.14 -32.11
CA ALA A 14 -5.47 0.13 -31.06
C ALA A 14 -6.57 -0.93 -31.24
N THR A 15 -6.24 -2.17 -30.91
CA THR A 15 -7.21 -3.27 -30.87
C THR A 15 -8.12 -3.17 -29.64
N VAL A 16 -9.30 -3.79 -29.70
CA VAL A 16 -10.21 -3.90 -28.54
C VAL A 16 -9.49 -4.56 -27.35
N GLY A 17 -8.70 -5.60 -27.60
CA GLY A 17 -7.92 -6.28 -26.58
C GLY A 17 -6.92 -5.35 -25.89
N GLU A 18 -6.19 -4.51 -26.64
CA GLU A 18 -5.27 -3.53 -26.07
C GLU A 18 -5.99 -2.48 -25.23
N ILE A 19 -7.15 -2.01 -25.68
CA ILE A 19 -7.96 -1.02 -24.95
C ILE A 19 -8.39 -1.56 -23.59
N LEU A 20 -8.98 -2.75 -23.57
CA LEU A 20 -9.48 -3.37 -22.34
C LEU A 20 -8.34 -3.81 -21.41
N THR A 21 -7.18 -4.18 -21.96
CA THR A 21 -6.04 -4.68 -21.16
C THR A 21 -5.18 -3.54 -20.60
N ARG A 22 -4.99 -2.45 -21.34
CA ARG A 22 -3.96 -1.44 -21.04
C ARG A 22 -4.51 -0.06 -20.71
N PHE A 23 -5.75 0.26 -21.11
CA PHE A 23 -6.22 1.65 -21.08
C PHE A 23 -7.47 1.87 -20.23
N LEU A 24 -8.31 0.87 -20.01
CA LEU A 24 -9.54 0.99 -19.22
C LEU A 24 -9.46 0.20 -17.91
N ASP A 25 -9.99 0.77 -16.83
CA ASP A 25 -10.26 0.03 -15.60
C ASP A 25 -11.65 -0.60 -15.69
N ILE A 26 -11.67 -1.90 -15.97
CA ILE A 26 -12.88 -2.73 -16.03
C ILE A 26 -13.12 -3.52 -14.73
N SER A 27 -12.25 -3.34 -13.74
CA SER A 27 -12.23 -4.11 -12.49
C SER A 27 -12.78 -3.31 -11.30
N GLY A 28 -12.78 -1.97 -11.42
CA GLY A 28 -13.27 -1.06 -10.41
C GLY A 28 -14.79 -1.16 -10.18
N LEU A 29 -15.20 -0.71 -9.00
CA LEU A 29 -16.60 -0.56 -8.62
C LEU A 29 -17.26 0.53 -9.48
N PRO A 30 -18.28 0.21 -10.32
CA PRO A 30 -19.01 1.20 -11.11
C PRO A 30 -19.70 2.21 -10.20
N LYS A 31 -19.47 3.49 -10.45
CA LYS A 31 -20.12 4.57 -9.69
C LYS A 31 -21.61 4.68 -10.03
N PRO A 32 -22.46 5.27 -9.17
CA PRO A 32 -23.87 5.49 -9.47
C PRO A 32 -24.12 6.15 -10.84
N GLU A 33 -23.30 7.13 -11.23
CA GLU A 33 -23.42 7.81 -12.53
C GLU A 33 -23.14 6.88 -13.72
N VAL A 34 -22.26 5.89 -13.54
CA VAL A 34 -22.02 4.85 -14.55
C VAL A 34 -23.25 3.97 -14.71
N LEU A 35 -23.89 3.58 -13.60
CA LEU A 35 -25.10 2.76 -13.64
C LEU A 35 -26.27 3.49 -14.33
N GLU A 36 -26.45 4.78 -14.06
CA GLU A 36 -27.43 5.63 -14.76
C GLU A 36 -27.15 5.66 -16.27
N SER A 37 -25.88 5.86 -16.64
CA SER A 37 -25.45 5.89 -18.03
C SER A 37 -25.68 4.56 -18.75
N LEU A 38 -25.48 3.42 -18.07
CA LEU A 38 -25.75 2.08 -18.60
C LEU A 38 -27.24 1.78 -18.76
N ALA A 39 -28.09 2.31 -17.87
CA ALA A 39 -29.54 2.10 -17.94
C ALA A 39 -30.14 2.56 -19.28
N GLY A 40 -29.59 3.61 -19.89
CA GLY A 40 -29.99 4.10 -21.21
C GLY A 40 -29.78 3.09 -22.35
N SER A 41 -28.93 2.08 -22.16
CA SER A 41 -28.65 1.02 -23.13
C SER A 41 -29.27 -0.33 -22.75
N CYS A 42 -30.15 -0.36 -21.74
CA CYS A 42 -30.78 -1.57 -21.22
C CYS A 42 -32.24 -1.67 -21.72
N PRO A 43 -32.57 -2.54 -22.69
CA PRO A 43 -33.92 -2.65 -23.26
C PRO A 43 -34.96 -3.21 -22.29
N ASP A 44 -34.56 -4.13 -21.42
CA ASP A 44 -35.46 -4.72 -20.43
C ASP A 44 -35.81 -3.70 -19.34
N GLN A 45 -37.11 -3.54 -19.06
CA GLN A 45 -37.59 -2.50 -18.16
C GLN A 45 -37.21 -2.76 -16.71
N ASP A 46 -37.20 -4.01 -16.27
CA ASP A 46 -36.90 -4.36 -14.88
C ASP A 46 -35.40 -4.19 -14.58
N GLN A 47 -34.53 -4.65 -15.49
CA GLN A 47 -33.09 -4.43 -15.41
C GLN A 47 -32.73 -2.95 -15.48
N ARG A 48 -33.39 -2.17 -16.36
CA ARG A 48 -33.24 -0.72 -16.40
C ARG A 48 -33.64 -0.06 -15.08
N ASN A 49 -34.77 -0.46 -14.50
CA ASN A 49 -35.25 0.05 -13.22
C ASN A 49 -34.30 -0.29 -12.07
N LEU A 50 -33.68 -1.48 -12.09
CA LEU A 50 -32.65 -1.87 -11.12
C LEU A 50 -31.44 -0.91 -11.18
N LEU A 51 -30.91 -0.65 -12.38
CA LEU A 51 -29.78 0.27 -12.58
C LEU A 51 -30.10 1.70 -12.13
N LEU A 52 -31.26 2.24 -12.54
CA LEU A 52 -31.72 3.56 -12.13
C LEU A 52 -32.00 3.64 -10.63
N GLY A 53 -32.54 2.56 -10.05
CA GLY A 53 -32.79 2.45 -8.62
C GLY A 53 -31.50 2.56 -7.81
N MET A 54 -30.43 1.90 -8.25
CA MET A 54 -29.10 2.03 -7.63
C MET A 54 -28.48 3.42 -7.86
N ALA A 55 -28.69 4.02 -9.02
CA ALA A 55 -28.13 5.32 -9.37
C ALA A 55 -28.85 6.51 -8.70
N SER A 56 -30.08 6.30 -8.21
CA SER A 56 -30.90 7.35 -7.59
C SER A 56 -30.18 8.03 -6.42
N ARG A 57 -29.97 9.35 -6.55
CA ARG A 57 -29.37 10.16 -5.46
C ARG A 57 -30.25 10.27 -4.22
N ALA A 58 -31.57 10.20 -4.38
CA ALA A 58 -32.51 10.38 -3.27
C ALA A 58 -32.71 9.09 -2.46
N THR A 59 -32.74 7.94 -3.13
CA THR A 59 -33.19 6.67 -2.53
C THR A 59 -32.26 5.48 -2.81
N GLY A 60 -31.31 5.62 -3.73
CA GLY A 60 -30.50 4.51 -4.22
C GLY A 60 -29.36 4.10 -3.30
N HIS A 61 -28.97 4.92 -2.32
CA HIS A 61 -27.79 4.68 -1.48
C HIS A 61 -27.80 3.30 -0.81
N ALA A 62 -28.90 2.92 -0.17
CA ALA A 62 -29.00 1.63 0.53
C ALA A 62 -28.96 0.44 -0.44
N LEU A 63 -29.59 0.57 -1.62
CA LEU A 63 -29.59 -0.46 -2.64
C LEU A 63 -28.20 -0.61 -3.27
N TYR A 64 -27.55 0.49 -3.64
CA TYR A 64 -26.20 0.50 -4.16
C TYR A 64 -25.18 -0.04 -3.15
N ASP A 65 -25.26 0.36 -1.88
CA ASP A 65 -24.38 -0.14 -0.84
C ASP A 65 -24.56 -1.66 -0.62
N GLY A 66 -25.81 -2.12 -0.52
CA GLY A 66 -26.14 -3.53 -0.33
C GLY A 66 -25.79 -4.41 -1.52
N PHE A 67 -26.09 -3.96 -2.74
CA PHE A 67 -25.91 -4.73 -3.96
C PHE A 67 -24.50 -4.64 -4.51
N MET A 68 -23.93 -3.42 -4.59
CA MET A 68 -22.62 -3.20 -5.22
C MET A 68 -21.47 -3.24 -4.21
N VAL A 69 -21.51 -2.39 -3.19
CA VAL A 69 -20.35 -2.17 -2.28
C VAL A 69 -20.10 -3.38 -1.39
N LYS A 70 -21.09 -3.79 -0.60
CA LYS A 70 -20.96 -4.89 0.38
C LYS A 70 -20.67 -6.23 -0.27
N GLN A 71 -21.24 -6.46 -1.46
CA GLN A 71 -21.01 -7.69 -2.22
C GLN A 71 -19.80 -7.59 -3.17
N LYS A 72 -19.13 -6.43 -3.22
CA LYS A 72 -17.95 -6.17 -4.06
C LYS A 72 -18.18 -6.46 -5.54
N ARG A 73 -19.33 -6.06 -6.08
CA ARG A 73 -19.67 -6.25 -7.50
C ARG A 73 -18.97 -5.22 -8.38
N GLY A 74 -18.39 -5.68 -9.48
CA GLY A 74 -17.81 -4.85 -10.53
C GLY A 74 -18.74 -4.70 -11.74
N LEU A 75 -18.19 -4.19 -12.84
CA LEU A 75 -18.92 -4.06 -14.10
C LEU A 75 -19.37 -5.42 -14.67
N ILE A 76 -18.57 -6.47 -14.48
CA ILE A 76 -18.89 -7.81 -14.97
C ILE A 76 -20.15 -8.35 -14.28
N GLU A 77 -20.25 -8.22 -12.95
CA GLU A 77 -21.46 -8.61 -12.23
C GLU A 77 -22.69 -7.81 -12.64
N VAL A 78 -22.53 -6.54 -13.02
CA VAL A 78 -23.65 -5.75 -13.58
C VAL A 78 -24.11 -6.33 -14.92
N LEU A 79 -23.18 -6.76 -15.77
CA LEU A 79 -23.53 -7.37 -17.07
C LEU A 79 -24.21 -8.73 -16.90
N ASP A 80 -23.82 -9.52 -15.91
CA ASP A 80 -24.47 -10.81 -15.63
C ASP A 80 -25.89 -10.64 -15.07
N GLU A 81 -26.12 -9.63 -14.23
CA GLU A 81 -27.44 -9.34 -13.63
C GLU A 81 -28.37 -8.59 -14.59
N CYS A 82 -27.79 -7.91 -15.59
CA CYS A 82 -28.53 -7.19 -16.61
C CYS A 82 -28.17 -7.71 -18.01
N PRO A 83 -28.51 -8.98 -18.35
CA PRO A 83 -28.10 -9.60 -19.62
C PRO A 83 -28.72 -8.94 -20.86
N SER A 84 -29.76 -8.11 -20.71
CA SER A 84 -30.31 -7.32 -21.82
C SER A 84 -29.45 -6.10 -22.17
N LEU A 85 -28.55 -5.67 -21.29
CA LEU A 85 -27.73 -4.48 -21.46
C LEU A 85 -26.88 -4.57 -22.73
N GLN A 86 -27.16 -3.68 -23.68
CA GLN A 86 -26.46 -3.63 -24.96
C GLN A 86 -25.21 -2.75 -24.85
N LEU A 87 -24.08 -3.36 -24.53
CA LEU A 87 -22.84 -2.64 -24.30
C LEU A 87 -21.99 -2.55 -25.57
N THR A 88 -21.85 -1.34 -26.12
CA THR A 88 -20.93 -1.06 -27.23
C THR A 88 -19.53 -0.70 -26.73
N MET A 89 -18.51 -0.84 -27.58
CA MET A 89 -17.16 -0.38 -27.24
C MET A 89 -17.09 1.12 -26.95
N SER A 90 -17.84 1.93 -27.69
CA SER A 90 -17.92 3.37 -27.42
C SER A 90 -18.49 3.64 -26.03
N LYS A 91 -19.51 2.87 -25.61
CA LYS A 91 -20.09 3.00 -24.27
C LYS A 91 -19.12 2.57 -23.18
N LEU A 92 -18.37 1.49 -23.38
CA LEU A 92 -17.31 1.06 -22.46
C LEU A 92 -16.26 2.15 -22.25
N VAL A 93 -15.79 2.77 -23.33
CA VAL A 93 -14.81 3.86 -23.27
C VAL A 93 -15.35 5.11 -22.57
N GLU A 94 -16.65 5.38 -22.71
CA GLU A 94 -17.34 6.48 -22.02
C GLU A 94 -17.42 6.25 -20.51
N VAL A 95 -17.79 5.03 -20.08
CA VAL A 95 -18.13 4.76 -18.67
C VAL A 95 -16.96 4.24 -17.83
N CYS A 96 -15.97 3.57 -18.44
CA CYS A 96 -14.85 3.02 -17.70
C CYS A 96 -13.78 4.10 -17.46
N PRO A 97 -13.30 4.27 -16.22
CA PRO A 97 -12.14 5.11 -15.94
C PRO A 97 -10.90 4.61 -16.70
N ARG A 98 -9.90 5.49 -16.84
CA ARG A 98 -8.59 5.10 -17.36
C ARG A 98 -7.85 4.24 -16.35
N LEU A 99 -7.22 3.16 -16.83
CA LEU A 99 -6.35 2.33 -16.01
C LEU A 99 -5.17 3.17 -15.50
N GLN A 100 -5.04 3.26 -14.18
CA GLN A 100 -4.02 4.06 -13.52
C GLN A 100 -2.77 3.23 -13.22
N PRO A 101 -1.56 3.84 -13.21
CA PRO A 101 -0.37 3.17 -12.71
C PRO A 101 -0.51 2.87 -11.21
N ARG A 102 0.11 1.78 -10.76
CA ARG A 102 0.17 1.42 -9.35
C ARG A 102 1.53 1.79 -8.77
N TYR A 103 1.51 2.45 -7.62
CA TYR A 103 2.72 2.85 -6.91
C TYR A 103 3.11 1.76 -5.91
N TYR A 104 4.41 1.49 -5.84
CA TYR A 104 5.04 0.64 -4.83
C TYR A 104 6.23 1.36 -4.24
N SER A 105 6.45 1.17 -2.95
CA SER A 105 7.66 1.65 -2.28
C SER A 105 8.85 0.76 -2.69
N ILE A 106 9.90 1.39 -3.22
CA ILE A 106 11.11 0.68 -3.67
C ILE A 106 11.77 0.00 -2.47
N SER A 107 12.08 -1.28 -2.61
CA SER A 107 12.68 -2.10 -1.54
C SER A 107 14.16 -2.44 -1.74
N SER A 108 14.84 -1.69 -2.62
CA SER A 108 16.29 -1.70 -2.83
C SER A 108 16.92 -0.36 -2.47
N ALA A 109 18.24 -0.36 -2.27
CA ALA A 109 19.05 0.85 -2.20
C ALA A 109 19.89 1.03 -3.46
N GLY A 110 19.91 2.23 -4.04
CA GLY A 110 20.80 2.54 -5.17
C GLY A 110 22.30 2.38 -4.85
N LEU A 111 22.69 2.38 -3.57
CA LEU A 111 24.07 2.15 -3.15
C LEU A 111 24.49 0.68 -3.28
N THR A 112 23.59 -0.26 -3.01
CA THR A 112 23.86 -1.70 -3.08
C THR A 112 23.40 -2.30 -4.41
N SER A 113 22.44 -1.66 -5.06
CA SER A 113 21.76 -2.13 -6.28
C SER A 113 21.52 -0.94 -7.24
N PRO A 114 22.58 -0.35 -7.84
CA PRO A 114 22.46 0.88 -8.63
C PRO A 114 21.58 0.74 -9.88
N ASP A 115 21.59 -0.45 -10.49
CA ASP A 115 20.86 -0.74 -11.73
C ASP A 115 19.59 -1.57 -11.52
N GLN A 116 19.12 -1.71 -10.28
CA GLN A 116 17.98 -2.56 -9.93
C GLN A 116 16.96 -1.87 -9.02
N LEU A 117 15.69 -1.95 -9.41
CA LEU A 117 14.55 -1.56 -8.59
C LEU A 117 13.87 -2.82 -8.06
N HIS A 118 13.81 -2.95 -6.74
CA HIS A 118 13.09 -4.05 -6.10
C HIS A 118 11.72 -3.56 -5.65
N VAL A 119 10.73 -4.45 -5.74
CA VAL A 119 9.36 -4.23 -5.27
C VAL A 119 9.00 -5.35 -4.30
N THR A 120 8.41 -4.97 -3.18
CA THR A 120 7.79 -5.90 -2.24
C THR A 120 6.30 -5.61 -2.22
N CYS A 121 5.47 -6.56 -2.64
CA CYS A 121 4.02 -6.36 -2.67
C CYS A 121 3.25 -7.62 -2.29
N THR A 122 2.09 -7.42 -1.66
CA THR A 122 1.12 -8.49 -1.42
C THR A 122 0.27 -8.70 -2.67
N VAL A 123 0.13 -9.94 -3.10
CA VAL A 123 -0.80 -10.31 -4.18
C VAL A 123 -2.23 -10.20 -3.66
N VAL A 124 -3.04 -9.36 -4.28
CA VAL A 124 -4.43 -9.12 -3.88
C VAL A 124 -5.32 -10.15 -4.56
N ARG A 125 -5.92 -11.02 -3.75
CA ARG A 125 -7.00 -11.93 -4.14
C ARG A 125 -8.11 -11.86 -3.11
N GLU A 126 -9.30 -11.46 -3.53
CA GLU A 126 -10.45 -11.29 -2.63
C GLU A 126 -11.66 -12.06 -3.15
N LYS A 127 -12.40 -12.71 -2.25
CA LYS A 127 -13.67 -13.32 -2.63
C LYS A 127 -14.69 -12.22 -2.92
N GLN A 128 -15.40 -12.37 -4.04
CA GLN A 128 -16.51 -11.53 -4.47
C GLN A 128 -17.83 -12.30 -4.42
N TYR A 129 -18.91 -11.60 -4.74
CA TYR A 129 -20.22 -12.20 -5.00
C TYR A 129 -20.15 -13.38 -5.98
N GLY A 130 -21.08 -14.34 -5.82
CA GLY A 130 -21.23 -15.45 -6.76
C GLY A 130 -20.06 -16.44 -6.79
N GLY A 131 -19.16 -16.40 -5.79
CA GLY A 131 -18.00 -17.29 -5.72
C GLY A 131 -16.81 -16.87 -6.60
N ARG A 132 -16.89 -15.70 -7.25
CA ARG A 132 -15.77 -15.13 -8.00
C ARG A 132 -14.64 -14.69 -7.09
N VAL A 133 -13.44 -14.59 -7.67
CA VAL A 133 -12.26 -14.06 -7.00
C VAL A 133 -11.80 -12.83 -7.76
N PHE A 134 -11.83 -11.69 -7.08
CA PHE A 134 -11.18 -10.48 -7.54
C PHE A 134 -9.67 -10.68 -7.53
N GLU A 135 -9.03 -10.43 -8.66
CA GLU A 135 -7.58 -10.37 -8.79
C GLU A 135 -7.13 -8.91 -8.92
N GLY A 136 -6.34 -8.41 -7.97
CA GLY A 136 -5.85 -7.04 -8.04
C GLY A 136 -4.88 -6.84 -9.20
N VAL A 137 -5.32 -6.10 -10.21
CA VAL A 137 -4.71 -5.95 -11.54
C VAL A 137 -3.18 -5.93 -11.53
N CYS A 138 -2.56 -4.96 -10.85
CA CYS A 138 -1.10 -4.81 -10.90
C CYS A 138 -0.36 -5.89 -10.09
N SER A 139 -0.89 -6.28 -8.93
CA SER A 139 -0.24 -7.27 -8.06
C SER A 139 -0.26 -8.67 -8.66
N THR A 140 -1.34 -9.05 -9.34
CA THR A 140 -1.44 -10.34 -10.02
C THR A 140 -0.69 -10.33 -11.36
N TYR A 141 -0.66 -9.20 -12.07
CA TYR A 141 0.22 -8.99 -13.21
C TYR A 141 1.69 -9.22 -12.82
N ILE A 142 2.19 -8.54 -11.78
CA ILE A 142 3.57 -8.69 -11.32
C ILE A 142 3.86 -10.13 -10.89
N SER A 143 2.93 -10.80 -10.21
CA SER A 143 3.13 -12.19 -9.77
C SER A 143 3.24 -13.22 -10.90
N LYS A 144 2.83 -12.86 -12.12
CA LYS A 144 2.86 -13.72 -13.31
C LYS A 144 4.06 -13.42 -14.22
N LEU A 145 4.88 -12.42 -13.88
CA LEU A 145 6.06 -12.06 -14.67
C LEU A 145 7.18 -13.08 -14.48
N GLU A 146 7.92 -13.31 -15.55
CA GLU A 146 9.09 -14.18 -15.59
C GLU A 146 10.37 -13.38 -15.90
N VAL A 147 11.52 -14.01 -15.69
CA VAL A 147 12.81 -13.40 -16.03
C VAL A 147 12.89 -13.16 -17.54
N GLY A 148 13.13 -11.90 -17.92
CA GLY A 148 13.17 -11.48 -19.32
C GLY A 148 11.93 -10.68 -19.76
N ASP A 149 10.86 -10.67 -18.96
CA ASP A 149 9.69 -9.85 -19.24
C ASP A 149 9.99 -8.35 -19.11
N ASN A 150 9.35 -7.57 -19.97
CA ASN A 150 9.47 -6.11 -19.97
C ASN A 150 8.31 -5.47 -19.20
N VAL A 151 8.64 -4.66 -18.19
CA VAL A 151 7.66 -3.92 -17.38
C VAL A 151 7.78 -2.43 -17.68
N ARG A 152 6.63 -1.78 -17.94
CA ARG A 152 6.57 -0.32 -18.02
C ARG A 152 6.47 0.25 -16.62
N CYS A 153 7.51 0.95 -16.18
CA CYS A 153 7.54 1.61 -14.89
C CYS A 153 8.17 3.01 -14.99
N PHE A 154 7.95 3.81 -13.96
CA PHE A 154 8.61 5.09 -13.76
C PHE A 154 8.83 5.31 -12.26
N THR A 155 9.78 6.15 -11.91
CA THR A 155 10.07 6.50 -10.51
C THR A 155 9.40 7.81 -10.13
N ARG A 156 8.89 7.89 -8.90
CA ARG A 156 8.39 9.13 -8.30
C ARG A 156 9.19 9.43 -7.03
N THR A 157 9.89 10.55 -7.01
CA THR A 157 10.65 10.99 -5.83
C THR A 157 9.71 11.32 -4.67
N THR A 158 10.07 10.90 -3.46
CA THR A 158 9.32 11.19 -2.22
C THR A 158 10.20 11.92 -1.21
N GLY A 159 9.57 12.47 -0.17
CA GLY A 159 10.27 13.01 1.00
C GLY A 159 10.74 11.95 2.01
N PHE A 160 10.38 10.67 1.80
CA PHE A 160 10.66 9.56 2.72
C PHE A 160 12.11 9.08 2.57
N LYS A 161 13.05 9.88 3.10
CA LYS A 161 14.50 9.70 2.93
C LYS A 161 15.21 9.58 4.27
N LEU A 162 16.29 8.81 4.30
CA LEU A 162 17.20 8.74 5.45
C LEU A 162 17.80 10.13 5.77
N PRO A 163 18.24 10.36 7.02
CA PRO A 163 18.93 11.59 7.37
C PRO A 163 20.20 11.77 6.53
N LEU A 164 20.57 13.01 6.23
CA LEU A 164 21.76 13.31 5.42
C LEU A 164 23.04 12.76 6.06
N MET A 165 23.12 12.79 7.39
CA MET A 165 24.24 12.26 8.15
C MET A 165 23.92 10.83 8.61
N PRO A 166 24.64 9.79 8.11
CA PRO A 166 24.36 8.39 8.47
C PRO A 166 24.59 8.07 9.95
N SER A 167 25.31 8.92 10.69
CA SER A 167 25.51 8.78 12.12
C SER A 167 24.26 9.13 12.96
N ILE A 168 23.23 9.73 12.35
CA ILE A 168 21.96 9.99 13.01
C ILE A 168 21.20 8.65 13.11
N PRO A 169 20.83 8.18 14.31
CA PRO A 169 20.04 6.97 14.52
C PRO A 169 18.73 6.97 13.73
N VAL A 170 18.27 5.78 13.32
CA VAL A 170 16.92 5.63 12.74
C VAL A 170 16.12 4.53 13.42
N ILE A 171 14.81 4.75 13.54
CA ILE A 171 13.84 3.74 13.97
C ILE A 171 12.92 3.47 12.78
N LEU A 172 13.02 2.27 12.22
CA LEU A 172 12.26 1.78 11.09
C LEU A 172 11.09 0.94 11.61
N ILE A 173 9.85 1.34 11.34
CA ILE A 173 8.65 0.68 11.87
C ILE A 173 7.76 0.28 10.70
N GLY A 174 7.50 -1.02 10.56
CA GLY A 174 6.64 -1.51 9.49
C GLY A 174 6.00 -2.86 9.80
N ALA A 175 4.93 -3.18 9.07
CA ALA A 175 4.28 -4.48 9.18
C ALA A 175 3.90 -5.03 7.79
N GLY A 176 4.08 -6.33 7.59
CA GLY A 176 3.87 -6.99 6.29
C GLY A 176 4.63 -6.28 5.16
N ALA A 177 3.94 -5.93 4.07
CA ALA A 177 4.53 -5.20 2.93
C ALA A 177 5.07 -3.80 3.30
N GLY A 178 4.74 -3.27 4.49
CA GLY A 178 5.37 -2.07 5.05
C GLY A 178 6.89 -2.18 5.27
N ILE A 179 7.46 -3.39 5.19
CA ILE A 179 8.93 -3.57 5.18
C ILE A 179 9.59 -2.97 3.94
N ALA A 180 8.84 -2.75 2.85
CA ALA A 180 9.39 -2.44 1.53
C ALA A 180 10.43 -1.31 1.55
N PRO A 181 10.11 -0.04 1.87
CA PRO A 181 11.12 1.02 1.86
C PRO A 181 12.14 0.85 2.99
N LEU A 182 11.76 0.21 4.10
CA LEU A 182 12.64 -0.01 5.25
C LEU A 182 13.78 -0.97 4.91
N ARG A 183 13.53 -1.97 4.07
CA ARG A 183 14.57 -2.84 3.49
C ARG A 183 15.60 -2.03 2.71
N GLY A 184 15.15 -1.15 1.81
CA GLY A 184 16.06 -0.25 1.08
C GLY A 184 16.87 0.64 2.02
N MET A 185 16.25 1.16 3.09
CA MET A 185 16.96 1.93 4.11
C MET A 185 18.04 1.11 4.84
N MET A 186 17.75 -0.13 5.23
CA MET A 186 18.72 -1.03 5.86
C MET A 186 19.88 -1.36 4.92
N GLN A 187 19.59 -1.67 3.65
CA GLN A 187 20.61 -1.91 2.64
C GLN A 187 21.51 -0.70 2.42
N HIS A 188 20.95 0.51 2.41
CA HIS A 188 21.74 1.73 2.31
C HIS A 188 22.68 1.89 3.51
N LEU A 189 22.18 1.69 4.73
CA LEU A 189 22.98 1.78 5.96
C LEU A 189 24.10 0.74 5.99
N ASP A 190 23.82 -0.49 5.57
CA ASP A 190 24.83 -1.54 5.40
C ASP A 190 25.90 -1.14 4.37
N GLY A 191 25.49 -0.61 3.22
CA GLY A 191 26.42 -0.09 2.20
C GLY A 191 27.35 1.01 2.76
N VAL A 192 26.81 1.94 3.54
CA VAL A 192 27.60 2.99 4.22
C VAL A 192 28.56 2.38 5.25
N ARG A 193 28.10 1.40 6.04
CA ARG A 193 28.93 0.69 7.03
C ARG A 193 30.09 -0.05 6.36
N ARG A 194 29.86 -0.74 5.25
CA ARG A 194 30.89 -1.45 4.47
C ARG A 194 31.95 -0.51 3.90
N GLN A 195 31.60 0.74 3.64
CA GLN A 195 32.55 1.81 3.31
C GLN A 195 33.33 2.35 4.52
N ARG A 196 33.25 1.68 5.69
CA ARG A 196 33.88 2.08 6.96
C ARG A 196 33.46 3.46 7.47
N ARG A 197 32.29 3.94 7.05
CA ARG A 197 31.69 5.18 7.57
C ARG A 197 30.86 4.86 8.81
N ARG A 198 30.85 5.79 9.78
CA ARG A 198 30.08 5.63 11.01
C ARG A 198 28.58 5.75 10.72
N ILE A 199 27.82 4.74 11.14
CA ILE A 199 26.35 4.76 11.17
C ILE A 199 25.85 4.94 12.60
N GLY A 200 24.62 5.45 12.75
CA GLY A 200 23.94 5.57 14.04
C GLY A 200 23.50 4.21 14.59
N GLN A 201 22.94 4.20 15.80
CA GLN A 201 22.23 3.03 16.31
C GLN A 201 20.89 2.93 15.61
N ASN A 202 20.64 1.84 14.89
CA ASN A 202 19.44 1.69 14.07
C ASN A 202 18.57 0.57 14.60
N MET A 203 17.27 0.84 14.69
CA MET A 203 16.28 -0.10 15.19
C MET A 203 15.30 -0.45 14.08
N LEU A 204 14.99 -1.74 13.93
CA LEU A 204 13.82 -2.20 13.19
C LEU A 204 12.76 -2.67 14.19
N VAL A 205 11.53 -2.19 14.02
CA VAL A 205 10.32 -2.72 14.65
C VAL A 205 9.45 -3.32 13.55
N PHE A 206 9.40 -4.64 13.45
CA PHE A 206 8.73 -5.32 12.35
C PHE A 206 7.59 -6.23 12.82
N GLY A 207 6.44 -6.15 12.16
CA GLY A 207 5.28 -6.99 12.46
C GLY A 207 4.89 -7.92 11.32
N CYS A 208 4.61 -9.19 11.64
CA CYS A 208 3.98 -10.14 10.72
C CYS A 208 3.02 -11.08 11.47
N ARG A 209 2.46 -12.10 10.81
CA ARG A 209 1.53 -13.05 11.45
C ARG A 209 2.28 -14.03 12.32
N ARG A 210 3.22 -14.74 11.70
CA ARG A 210 4.03 -15.78 12.35
C ARG A 210 5.41 -15.76 11.75
N ARG A 211 6.40 -16.14 12.55
CA ARG A 211 7.77 -16.23 12.09
C ARG A 211 7.92 -17.22 10.93
N ASP A 212 7.23 -18.35 11.02
CA ASP A 212 7.29 -19.45 10.06
C ASP A 212 6.36 -19.30 8.84
N GLU A 213 5.55 -18.25 8.77
CA GLU A 213 4.58 -18.00 7.67
C GLU A 213 5.00 -16.83 6.78
N ASP A 214 5.27 -15.66 7.38
CA ASP A 214 5.36 -14.40 6.63
C ASP A 214 6.40 -13.42 7.20
N PHE A 215 7.48 -13.92 7.82
CA PHE A 215 8.63 -13.10 8.20
C PHE A 215 9.49 -12.73 6.98
N LEU A 216 8.99 -11.75 6.23
CA LEU A 216 9.64 -11.26 5.01
C LEU A 216 11.08 -10.82 5.27
N TYR A 217 12.01 -11.34 4.46
CA TYR A 217 13.45 -11.02 4.50
C TYR A 217 14.15 -11.38 5.82
N GLU A 218 13.69 -12.43 6.51
CA GLU A 218 14.27 -12.88 7.79
C GLU A 218 15.81 -12.99 7.74
N ASP A 219 16.37 -13.73 6.79
CA ASP A 219 17.82 -13.94 6.69
C ASP A 219 18.61 -12.62 6.53
N GLU A 220 18.07 -11.69 5.74
CA GLU A 220 18.66 -10.37 5.51
C GLU A 220 18.59 -9.51 6.77
N ILE A 221 17.44 -9.48 7.44
CA ILE A 221 17.23 -8.75 8.69
C ILE A 221 18.16 -9.28 9.79
N LEU A 222 18.22 -10.61 9.97
CA LEU A 222 19.12 -11.24 10.94
C LEU A 222 20.59 -11.07 10.55
N GLY A 223 20.90 -10.97 9.26
CA GLY A 223 22.21 -10.56 8.75
C GLY A 223 22.60 -9.17 9.24
N HIS A 224 21.70 -8.20 9.09
CA HIS A 224 21.92 -6.81 9.55
C HIS A 224 22.03 -6.68 11.06
N THR A 225 21.39 -7.54 11.84
CA THR A 225 21.60 -7.59 13.30
C THR A 225 22.99 -8.12 13.64
N ARG A 226 23.46 -9.18 12.94
CA ARG A 226 24.78 -9.78 13.17
C ARG A 226 25.93 -8.87 12.79
N ASP A 227 25.78 -8.10 11.71
CA ASP A 227 26.84 -7.25 11.18
C ASP A 227 26.88 -5.83 11.78
N GLY A 228 25.92 -5.52 12.66
CA GLY A 228 25.80 -4.24 13.36
C GLY A 228 25.12 -3.12 12.57
N THR A 229 24.56 -3.39 11.39
CA THR A 229 23.73 -2.43 10.65
C THR A 229 22.47 -2.08 11.43
N LEU A 230 21.83 -3.09 12.03
CA LEU A 230 20.77 -2.94 13.03
C LEU A 230 21.34 -3.21 14.41
N SER A 231 21.29 -2.23 15.31
CA SER A 231 21.65 -2.42 16.71
C SER A 231 20.50 -2.98 17.54
N HIS A 232 19.26 -2.83 17.08
CA HIS A 232 18.07 -3.40 17.72
C HIS A 232 17.10 -3.98 16.68
N LEU A 233 16.50 -5.12 17.03
CA LEU A 233 15.43 -5.75 16.27
C LEU A 233 14.30 -6.10 17.24
N LEU A 234 13.15 -5.48 17.04
CA LEU A 234 11.91 -5.77 17.75
C LEU A 234 10.92 -6.40 16.78
N THR A 235 10.38 -7.57 17.10
CA THR A 235 9.45 -8.29 16.22
C THR A 235 8.12 -8.52 16.91
N ALA A 236 7.03 -8.29 16.20
CA ALA A 236 5.67 -8.55 16.66
C ALA A 236 4.99 -9.61 15.80
N PHE A 237 4.75 -10.80 16.36
CA PHE A 237 4.07 -11.91 15.68
C PHE A 237 2.61 -11.98 16.12
N SER A 238 1.71 -11.45 15.29
CA SER A 238 0.30 -11.25 15.64
C SER A 238 -0.53 -12.52 15.83
N ARG A 239 0.00 -13.70 15.46
CA ARG A 239 -0.72 -14.99 15.49
C ARG A 239 0.11 -16.15 16.08
N GLU A 240 1.22 -15.88 16.78
CA GLU A 240 1.98 -16.94 17.47
C GLU A 240 1.42 -17.27 18.86
N GLY A 241 0.84 -16.29 19.54
CA GLY A 241 0.21 -16.45 20.86
C GLY A 241 -1.31 -16.56 20.80
N SER A 242 -1.93 -16.65 21.98
CA SER A 242 -3.38 -16.60 22.16
C SER A 242 -3.98 -15.21 21.92
N GLU A 243 -3.18 -14.17 22.09
CA GLU A 243 -3.58 -12.78 21.91
C GLU A 243 -2.88 -12.16 20.71
N LYS A 244 -3.56 -11.19 20.07
CA LYS A 244 -2.99 -10.42 18.97
C LYS A 244 -1.93 -9.48 19.50
N HIS A 245 -0.72 -9.58 18.96
CA HIS A 245 0.41 -8.74 19.33
C HIS A 245 0.96 -8.01 18.10
N TYR A 246 0.89 -6.68 18.10
CA TYR A 246 1.29 -5.84 16.97
C TYR A 246 2.49 -4.95 17.30
N VAL A 247 3.02 -4.23 16.30
CA VAL A 247 4.20 -3.36 16.46
C VAL A 247 4.02 -2.30 17.54
N GLN A 248 2.82 -1.74 17.69
CA GLN A 248 2.51 -0.78 18.75
C GLN A 248 2.58 -1.40 20.16
N ASP A 249 2.27 -2.69 20.27
CA ASP A 249 2.31 -3.43 21.54
C ASP A 249 3.75 -3.76 21.89
N GLU A 250 4.55 -4.17 20.90
CA GLU A 250 5.98 -4.39 21.06
C GLU A 250 6.72 -3.10 21.46
N ILE A 251 6.36 -1.95 20.87
CA ILE A 251 6.89 -0.63 21.27
C ILE A 251 6.59 -0.34 22.75
N ARG A 252 5.38 -0.64 23.23
CA ARG A 252 5.01 -0.45 24.65
C ARG A 252 5.73 -1.43 25.56
N ALA A 253 5.84 -2.69 25.15
CA ALA A 253 6.51 -3.74 25.92
C ALA A 253 8.02 -3.48 26.06
N LYS A 254 8.65 -2.97 24.99
CA LYS A 254 10.09 -2.66 24.90
C LYS A 254 10.36 -1.16 24.97
N ALA A 255 9.52 -0.43 25.71
CA ALA A 255 9.56 1.02 25.80
C ALA A 255 10.94 1.57 26.17
N THR A 256 11.67 0.92 27.08
CA THR A 256 13.02 1.34 27.47
C THR A 256 13.99 1.30 26.29
N GLU A 257 14.04 0.18 25.55
CA GLU A 257 14.92 0.03 24.38
C GLU A 257 14.53 1.02 23.27
N PHE A 258 13.23 1.17 23.02
CA PHE A 258 12.72 2.13 22.05
C PHE A 258 13.12 3.57 22.41
N LEU A 259 12.96 3.96 23.68
CA LEU A 259 13.32 5.29 24.16
C LEU A 259 14.82 5.52 24.16
N THR A 260 15.66 4.50 24.39
CA THR A 260 17.11 4.62 24.26
C THR A 260 17.48 5.16 22.88
N VAL A 261 16.98 4.54 21.81
CA VAL A 261 17.29 4.97 20.44
C VAL A 261 16.64 6.33 20.13
N LEU A 262 15.40 6.55 20.55
CA LEU A 262 14.70 7.82 20.35
C LEU A 262 15.43 9.00 20.99
N ASN A 263 15.94 8.82 22.21
CA ASN A 263 16.67 9.85 22.97
C ASN A 263 18.04 10.18 22.38
N MET A 264 18.62 9.30 21.54
CA MET A 264 19.83 9.61 20.77
C MET A 264 19.58 10.55 19.58
N GLY A 265 18.36 11.07 19.44
CA GLY A 265 18.00 11.99 18.36
C GLY A 265 17.54 11.29 17.09
N ALA A 266 17.01 10.06 17.21
CA ALA A 266 16.63 9.26 16.05
C ALA A 266 15.58 9.93 15.15
N SER A 267 15.64 9.61 13.86
CA SER A 267 14.53 9.80 12.93
C SER A 267 13.67 8.53 12.88
N VAL A 268 12.35 8.69 12.93
CA VAL A 268 11.36 7.62 12.94
C VAL A 268 10.68 7.52 11.58
N TYR A 269 10.60 6.31 11.04
CA TYR A 269 10.01 6.01 9.75
C TYR A 269 8.92 4.96 9.94
N VAL A 270 7.68 5.27 9.57
CA VAL A 270 6.55 4.34 9.70
C VAL A 270 6.01 4.02 8.31
N CYS A 271 5.90 2.72 7.98
CA CYS A 271 5.43 2.29 6.67
C CYS A 271 4.43 1.13 6.75
N GLY A 272 3.35 1.21 5.98
CA GLY A 272 2.28 0.20 5.93
C GLY A 272 0.88 0.81 6.01
N ALA A 273 -0.07 0.07 6.59
CA ALA A 273 -1.47 0.50 6.67
C ALA A 273 -1.67 1.78 7.49
N GLY A 274 -2.58 2.66 7.05
CA GLY A 274 -2.92 3.91 7.75
C GLY A 274 -3.32 3.73 9.23
N ASP A 275 -4.15 2.73 9.52
CA ASP A 275 -4.57 2.42 10.91
C ASP A 275 -3.40 2.00 11.80
N MET A 276 -2.47 1.20 11.25
CA MET A 276 -1.25 0.81 11.97
C MET A 276 -0.40 2.03 12.30
N ALA A 277 -0.23 2.96 11.36
CA ALA A 277 0.56 4.16 11.58
C ALA A 277 -0.08 5.10 12.62
N ALA A 278 -1.41 5.16 12.70
CA ALA A 278 -2.11 5.87 13.75
C ALA A 278 -1.87 5.24 15.14
N GLU A 279 -1.91 3.92 15.24
CA GLU A 279 -1.63 3.19 16.49
C GLU A 279 -0.17 3.29 16.94
N VAL A 280 0.79 3.26 16.02
CA VAL A 280 2.20 3.51 16.34
C VAL A 280 2.39 4.90 16.93
N ARG A 281 1.76 5.93 16.35
CA ARG A 281 1.82 7.30 16.90
C ARG A 281 1.25 7.36 18.31
N ARG A 282 0.11 6.70 18.57
CA ARG A 282 -0.50 6.61 19.90
C ARG A 282 0.43 5.89 20.90
N ALA A 283 1.05 4.78 20.49
CA ALA A 283 1.98 4.05 21.35
C ALA A 283 3.20 4.88 21.73
N ILE A 284 3.78 5.65 20.81
CA ILE A 284 4.91 6.55 21.12
C ILE A 284 4.50 7.59 22.17
N VAL A 285 3.33 8.22 22.01
CA VAL A 285 2.80 9.18 23.00
C VAL A 285 2.62 8.52 24.36
N GLN A 286 2.02 7.33 24.41
CA GLN A 286 1.81 6.58 25.65
C GLN A 286 3.13 6.18 26.33
N VAL A 287 4.13 5.77 25.55
CA VAL A 287 5.47 5.45 26.05
C VAL A 287 6.13 6.69 26.66
N LEU A 288 6.05 7.85 26.00
CA LEU A 288 6.57 9.11 26.54
C LEU A 288 5.86 9.52 27.84
N MET A 289 4.54 9.36 27.92
CA MET A 289 3.80 9.67 29.15
C MET A 289 4.22 8.75 30.30
N LYS A 290 4.26 7.44 30.06
CA LYS A 290 4.50 6.43 31.09
C LYS A 290 5.95 6.41 31.58
N HIS A 291 6.92 6.52 30.66
CA HIS A 291 8.34 6.31 30.98
C HIS A 291 9.14 7.61 31.11
N VAL A 292 8.68 8.72 30.55
CA VAL A 292 9.33 10.04 30.65
C VAL A 292 8.56 11.00 31.56
N GLY A 293 7.35 10.64 31.99
CA GLY A 293 6.51 11.49 32.86
C GLY A 293 5.96 12.73 32.14
N ALA A 294 5.93 12.73 30.81
CA ALA A 294 5.36 13.81 30.03
C ALA A 294 3.82 13.84 30.16
N SER A 295 3.22 15.03 30.17
CA SER A 295 1.78 15.13 29.94
C SER A 295 1.44 14.71 28.51
N GLU A 296 0.20 14.28 28.27
CA GLU A 296 -0.28 13.88 26.94
C GLU A 296 -0.07 14.99 25.90
N GLU A 297 -0.35 16.24 26.27
CA GLU A 297 -0.12 17.42 25.41
C GLU A 297 1.36 17.59 25.05
N LYS A 298 2.27 17.42 26.01
CA LYS A 298 3.72 17.54 25.77
C LYS A 298 4.22 16.40 24.90
N ALA A 299 3.79 15.16 25.15
CA ALA A 299 4.15 13.99 24.37
C ALA A 299 3.64 14.09 22.92
N THR A 300 2.40 14.53 22.73
CA THR A 300 1.82 14.76 21.40
C THR A 300 2.58 15.86 20.66
N ARG A 301 2.85 16.98 21.32
CA ARG A 301 3.61 18.10 20.75
C ARG A 301 5.03 17.72 20.37
N PHE A 302 5.66 16.82 21.13
CA PHE A 302 6.99 16.29 20.82
C PHE A 302 6.98 15.55 19.46
N VAL A 303 6.05 14.62 19.27
CA VAL A 303 5.92 13.88 18.00
C VAL A 303 5.58 14.81 16.83
N ASP A 304 4.71 15.80 17.06
CA ASP A 304 4.37 16.79 16.02
C ASP A 304 5.56 17.68 15.65
N THR A 305 6.40 18.02 16.62
CA THR A 305 7.66 18.73 16.38
C THR A 305 8.62 17.89 15.55
N MET A 306 8.78 16.59 15.87
CA MET A 306 9.58 15.69 15.05
C MET A 306 9.09 15.63 13.61
N ARG A 307 7.76 15.56 13.39
CA ARG A 307 7.19 15.56 12.04
C ARG A 307 7.52 16.85 11.29
N LYS A 308 7.35 18.02 11.92
CA LYS A 308 7.70 19.33 11.33
C LYS A 308 9.19 19.43 10.98
N GLN A 309 10.05 18.78 11.75
CA GLN A 309 11.50 18.73 11.53
C GLN A 309 11.94 17.66 10.53
N GLY A 310 11.02 16.88 9.95
CA GLY A 310 11.38 15.75 9.08
C GLY A 310 12.03 14.58 9.84
N ARG A 311 11.89 14.51 11.16
CA ARG A 311 12.38 13.40 11.99
C ARG A 311 11.33 12.35 12.30
N TYR A 312 10.08 12.56 11.90
CA TYR A 312 9.03 11.55 11.94
C TYR A 312 8.34 11.55 10.58
N MET A 313 8.51 10.48 9.81
CA MET A 313 8.00 10.35 8.45
C MET A 313 7.09 9.13 8.32
N GLN A 314 6.12 9.22 7.43
CA GLN A 314 5.17 8.14 7.15
C GLN A 314 5.09 7.88 5.64
N ASP A 315 5.12 6.62 5.25
CA ASP A 315 4.80 6.13 3.90
C ASP A 315 3.67 5.10 4.03
N VAL A 316 2.43 5.59 3.98
CA VAL A 316 1.23 4.82 4.33
C VAL A 316 0.22 4.82 3.20
N TRP A 317 -0.48 3.69 3.04
CA TRP A 317 -1.48 3.46 2.00
C TRP A 317 -2.66 2.64 2.53
#